data_AF-A0A9N8UZ05-F1
#
_entry.id   AF-A0A9N8UZ05-F1
#
_cell.length_a   1.000
_cell.length_b   1.000
_cell.length_c   1.000
_cell.angle_alpha   90.00
_cell.angle_beta   90.00
_cell.angle_gamma   90.00
#
_symmetry.space_group_name_H-M   'P 1'
#
loop_
_entity.id
_entity.type
_entity.pdbx_description
1 polymer ?
#
loop_
_entity_poly.entity_id
_entity_poly.type
_entity_poly.pdbx_seq_one_letter_code
_entity_poly.pdbx_strand_id
1 'polypeptide(L)'
;MRGLKGFKNSRRYIQLEDVGFSDAQFRRPVHPIPWNSIILAILLFVLGSLGIIFGSLITAGIIDTEEWLDRGKPFLFLGALLFIPGAYHVRIAYYAYKGYEGYDFDQIPDL
;
A
#
# COMPACT_ATOMS: atom_id res chain seq x y z
N MET A 1 53.02 21.31 -36.55
CA MET A 1 51.85 21.57 -35.68
C MET A 1 50.88 20.41 -35.86
N ARG A 2 50.57 19.66 -34.79
CA ARG A 2 49.78 18.42 -34.79
C ARG A 2 48.29 18.73 -35.00
N GLY A 3 47.69 18.18 -36.05
CA GLY A 3 46.24 18.24 -36.28
C GLY A 3 45.49 17.36 -35.27
N LEU A 4 44.65 17.97 -34.44
CA LEU A 4 43.73 17.28 -33.54
C LEU A 4 42.61 16.64 -34.37
N LYS A 5 42.66 15.31 -34.55
CA LYS A 5 41.52 14.55 -35.08
C LYS A 5 40.40 14.55 -34.04
N GLY A 6 39.32 15.26 -34.33
CA GLY A 6 38.11 15.24 -33.51
C GLY A 6 37.52 13.83 -33.45
N PHE A 7 37.35 13.31 -32.24
CA PHE A 7 36.60 12.08 -31.98
C PHE A 7 35.13 12.30 -32.33
N LYS A 8 34.66 11.73 -33.44
CA LYS A 8 33.23 11.63 -33.74
C LYS A 8 32.64 10.52 -32.86
N ASN A 9 32.07 10.90 -31.72
CA ASN A 9 31.20 10.01 -30.96
C ASN A 9 29.90 9.80 -31.74
N SER A 10 29.85 8.72 -32.52
CA SER A 10 28.61 8.23 -33.11
C SER A 10 27.77 7.64 -31.98
N ARG A 11 26.87 8.46 -31.40
CA ARG A 11 25.79 7.94 -30.56
C ARG A 11 24.86 7.16 -31.49
N ARG A 12 25.03 5.84 -31.49
CA ARG A 12 24.12 4.91 -32.17
C ARG A 12 22.80 4.95 -31.40
N TYR A 13 21.86 5.75 -31.87
CA TYR A 13 20.48 5.63 -31.43
C TYR A 13 19.97 4.29 -31.96
N ILE A 14 19.46 3.44 -31.07
CA ILE A 14 18.73 2.24 -31.48
C ILE A 14 17.47 2.77 -32.16
N GLN A 15 17.46 2.76 -33.48
CA GLN A 15 16.25 2.99 -34.26
C GLN A 15 15.38 1.75 -34.06
N LEU A 16 14.58 1.77 -32.98
CA LEU A 16 13.49 0.83 -32.81
C LEU A 16 12.61 1.00 -34.05
N GLU A 17 12.44 -0.04 -34.86
CA GLU A 17 11.42 -0.02 -35.91
C GLU A 17 10.12 0.48 -35.29
N ASP A 18 9.43 1.39 -35.98
CA ASP A 18 8.10 1.85 -35.59
C ASP A 18 7.09 0.71 -35.81
N VAL A 19 7.24 -0.33 -34.99
CA VAL A 19 6.23 -1.36 -34.78
C VAL A 19 5.11 -0.66 -34.04
N GLY A 20 4.19 -0.07 -34.82
CA GLY A 20 3.07 0.69 -34.27
C GLY A 20 2.35 -0.05 -33.14
N PHE A 21 1.56 0.68 -32.37
CA PHE A 21 0.89 0.09 -31.20
C PHE A 21 0.07 -1.13 -31.58
N SER A 22 0.32 -2.25 -30.90
CA SER A 22 -0.53 -3.44 -31.01
C SER A 22 -1.64 -3.36 -29.97
N ASP A 23 -2.85 -3.80 -30.32
CA ASP A 23 -3.98 -3.88 -29.38
C ASP A 23 -3.66 -4.70 -28.13
N ALA A 24 -2.68 -5.60 -28.21
CA ALA A 24 -2.20 -6.39 -27.09
C ALA A 24 -1.51 -5.56 -26.00
N GLN A 25 -0.89 -4.42 -26.33
CA GLN A 25 -0.17 -3.57 -25.37
C GLN A 25 -1.12 -2.85 -24.40
N PHE A 26 -2.38 -2.63 -24.78
CA PHE A 26 -3.39 -1.98 -23.95
C PHE A 26 -4.20 -2.97 -23.11
N ARG A 27 -3.99 -4.28 -23.29
CA ARG A 27 -4.63 -5.28 -22.44
C ARG A 27 -4.00 -5.23 -21.06
N ARG A 28 -4.83 -5.00 -20.05
CA ARG A 28 -4.37 -5.12 -18.66
C ARG A 28 -3.94 -6.58 -18.41
N PRO A 29 -2.75 -6.80 -17.82
CA PRO A 29 -2.41 -8.11 -17.31
C PRO A 29 -3.49 -8.58 -16.33
N VAL A 30 -3.93 -9.82 -16.44
CA VAL A 30 -4.87 -10.41 -15.49
C VAL A 30 -4.08 -10.80 -14.26
N HIS A 31 -4.23 -10.04 -13.18
CA HIS A 31 -3.65 -10.37 -11.88
C HIS A 31 -4.65 -11.15 -11.02
N PRO A 32 -4.20 -12.18 -10.30
CA PRO A 32 -5.05 -12.87 -9.32
C PRO A 32 -5.34 -11.95 -8.13
N ILE A 33 -6.49 -12.14 -7.48
CA ILE A 33 -6.85 -11.37 -6.28
C ILE A 33 -5.87 -11.73 -5.14
N PRO A 34 -5.19 -10.77 -4.50
CA PRO A 34 -4.21 -11.01 -3.45
C PRO A 34 -4.89 -11.26 -2.09
N TRP A 35 -5.47 -12.45 -1.93
CA TRP A 35 -6.22 -12.82 -0.73
C TRP A 35 -5.43 -12.71 0.57
N ASN A 36 -4.16 -13.13 0.57
CA ASN A 36 -3.29 -13.07 1.75
C ASN A 36 -3.14 -11.63 2.26
N SER A 37 -2.90 -10.69 1.33
CA SER A 37 -2.72 -9.27 1.63
C SER A 37 -4.01 -8.64 2.14
N ILE A 38 -5.16 -9.01 1.58
CA ILE A 38 -6.48 -8.55 2.05
C ILE A 38 -6.75 -9.05 3.47
N ILE A 39 -6.49 -10.33 3.74
CA ILE A 39 -6.66 -10.91 5.08
C ILE A 39 -5.77 -10.20 6.09
N LEU A 40 -4.50 -9.96 5.74
CA LEU A 40 -3.57 -9.22 6.59
C LEU A 40 -4.05 -7.79 6.86
N ALA A 41 -4.50 -7.07 5.83
CA ALA A 41 -5.05 -5.72 5.98
C ALA A 41 -6.25 -5.67 6.93
N ILE A 42 -7.18 -6.63 6.79
CA ILE A 42 -8.34 -6.77 7.68
C ILE A 42 -7.89 -7.07 9.11
N LEU A 43 -6.91 -7.97 9.29
CA LEU A 43 -6.36 -8.30 10.61
C LEU A 43 -5.75 -7.08 11.28
N LEU A 44 -4.90 -6.32 10.56
CA LEU A 44 -4.30 -5.07 11.07
C LEU A 44 -5.38 -4.05 11.44
N PHE A 45 -6.41 -3.91 10.60
CA PHE A 45 -7.52 -3.00 10.85
C PHE A 45 -8.30 -3.39 12.11
N VAL A 46 -8.63 -4.67 12.29
CA VAL A 46 -9.37 -5.17 13.46
C VAL A 46 -8.54 -5.05 14.73
N LEU A 47 -7.29 -5.52 14.73
CA LEU A 47 -6.42 -5.42 15.91
C LEU A 47 -6.11 -3.96 16.27
N GLY A 48 -5.88 -3.12 15.27
CA GLY A 48 -5.67 -1.68 15.46
C GLY A 48 -6.89 -1.00 16.07
N SER A 49 -8.09 -1.29 15.55
CA SER A 49 -9.35 -0.77 16.08
C SER A 49 -9.58 -1.19 17.53
N LEU A 50 -9.36 -2.47 17.84
CA LEU A 50 -9.46 -2.98 19.21
C LEU A 50 -8.47 -2.30 20.15
N GLY A 51 -7.21 -2.13 19.73
CA GLY A 51 -6.19 -1.42 20.50
C GLY A 51 -6.58 0.03 20.81
N ILE A 52 -7.11 0.75 19.82
CA ILE A 52 -7.62 2.13 20.01
C ILE A 52 -8.81 2.14 20.96
N ILE A 53 -9.77 1.23 20.80
CA ILE A 53 -10.96 1.13 21.66
C ILE A 53 -10.54 0.88 23.12
N PHE A 54 -9.73 -0.16 23.36
CA PHE A 54 -9.26 -0.48 24.72
C PHE A 54 -8.39 0.64 25.30
N GLY A 55 -7.45 1.19 24.53
CA GLY A 55 -6.63 2.32 24.97
C GLY A 55 -7.45 3.55 25.33
N SER A 56 -8.53 3.82 24.57
CA SER A 56 -9.46 4.92 24.85
C SER A 56 -10.28 4.68 26.11
N LEU A 57 -10.82 3.46 26.29
CA LEU A 57 -11.59 3.09 27.48
C LEU A 57 -10.76 3.17 28.77
N ILE A 58 -9.49 2.73 28.70
CA ILE A 58 -8.54 2.82 29.83
C ILE A 58 -8.22 4.29 30.13
N THR A 59 -7.90 5.09 29.10
CA THR A 59 -7.54 6.50 29.29
C THR A 59 -8.73 7.34 29.79
N ALA A 60 -9.95 6.96 29.43
CA ALA A 60 -11.17 7.61 29.89
C ALA A 60 -11.57 7.27 31.35
N GLY A 61 -10.84 6.38 32.03
CA GLY A 61 -11.17 5.95 33.40
C GLY A 61 -12.44 5.08 33.47
N ILE A 62 -12.91 4.54 32.35
CA ILE A 62 -14.05 3.61 32.34
C ILE A 62 -13.61 2.24 32.86
N ILE A 63 -12.35 1.88 32.59
CA ILE A 63 -11.70 0.68 33.12
C ILE A 63 -10.75 1.15 34.24
N ASP A 64 -11.32 1.41 35.41
CA ASP A 64 -10.59 1.80 36.62
C ASP A 64 -9.91 0.57 37.24
N THR A 65 -8.73 0.23 36.72
CA THR A 65 -7.78 -0.62 37.42
C THR A 65 -6.56 0.28 37.71
N GLU A 66 -6.28 0.59 38.99
CA GLU A 66 -5.26 1.59 39.37
C GLU A 66 -3.87 1.34 38.76
N GLU A 67 -3.58 0.11 38.33
CA GLU A 67 -2.33 -0.30 37.68
C GLU A 67 -2.26 -0.03 36.16
N TRP A 68 -3.40 0.29 35.52
CA TRP A 68 -3.56 0.33 34.05
C TRP A 68 -3.61 1.73 33.43
N LEU A 69 -3.72 2.80 34.22
CA LEU A 69 -3.83 4.18 33.70
C LEU A 69 -2.62 4.60 32.85
N ASP A 70 -1.41 4.17 33.22
CA ASP A 70 -0.20 4.41 32.41
C ASP A 70 -0.08 3.49 31.18
N ARG A 71 -0.88 2.42 31.12
CA ARG A 71 -0.85 1.42 30.04
C ARG A 71 -1.77 1.76 28.87
N GLY A 72 -2.74 2.67 29.03
CA GLY A 72 -3.64 3.08 27.95
C GLY A 72 -2.92 3.74 26.76
N LYS A 73 -1.90 4.56 27.03
CA LYS A 73 -1.13 5.29 25.99
C LYS A 73 -0.42 4.35 25.00
N PRO A 74 0.31 3.30 25.43
CA PRO A 74 0.83 2.27 24.53
C PRO A 74 -0.22 1.64 23.61
N PHE A 75 -1.41 1.31 24.15
CA PHE A 75 -2.48 0.70 23.36
C PHE A 75 -3.03 1.65 22.29
N LEU A 76 -3.18 2.94 22.63
CA LEU A 76 -3.58 3.97 21.66
C LEU A 76 -2.53 4.11 20.55
N PHE A 77 -1.25 4.17 20.91
CA PHE A 77 -0.17 4.34 19.95
C PHE A 77 -0.03 3.11 19.02
N LEU A 78 0.02 1.91 19.60
CA LEU A 78 0.10 0.66 18.84
C LEU A 78 -1.16 0.45 18.00
N GLY A 79 -2.33 0.71 18.56
CA GLY A 79 -3.61 0.63 17.87
C GLY A 79 -3.64 1.54 16.65
N ALA A 80 -3.24 2.80 16.79
CA ALA A 80 -3.14 3.75 15.68
C ALA A 80 -2.13 3.28 14.61
N LEU A 81 -0.96 2.78 15.02
CA LEU A 81 0.07 2.30 14.11
C LEU A 81 -0.40 1.13 13.24
N LEU A 82 -1.20 0.22 13.80
CA LEU A 82 -1.78 -0.92 13.07
C LEU A 82 -3.01 -0.50 12.25
N PHE A 83 -3.82 0.41 12.79
CA PHE A 83 -5.06 0.86 12.17
C PHE A 83 -4.83 1.63 10.87
N ILE A 84 -3.86 2.54 10.81
CA ILE A 84 -3.60 3.38 9.63
C ILE A 84 -3.34 2.54 8.37
N PRO A 85 -2.34 1.63 8.34
CA PRO A 85 -2.10 0.78 7.17
C PRO A 85 -3.24 -0.21 6.93
N GLY A 86 -3.86 -0.77 7.97
CA GLY A 86 -5.00 -1.68 7.83
C GLY A 86 -6.21 -1.01 7.16
N ALA A 87 -6.62 0.16 7.65
CA ALA A 87 -7.74 0.93 7.12
C ALA A 87 -7.51 1.37 5.67
N TYR A 88 -6.28 1.78 5.35
CA TYR A 88 -5.90 2.17 4.00
C TYR A 88 -6.10 1.02 2.99
N HIS A 89 -5.55 -0.16 3.29
CA HIS A 89 -5.64 -1.31 2.37
C HIS A 89 -7.04 -1.93 2.34
N VAL A 90 -7.76 -1.97 3.46
CA VAL A 90 -9.17 -2.41 3.49
C VAL A 90 -10.05 -1.51 2.62
N ARG A 91 -9.82 -0.19 2.65
CA ARG A 91 -10.55 0.77 1.79
C ARG A 91 -10.30 0.52 0.31
N ILE A 92 -9.05 0.33 -0.10
CA ILE A 92 -8.70 0.03 -1.50
C ILE A 92 -9.35 -1.29 -1.93
N ALA A 93 -9.22 -2.35 -1.12
CA ALA A 93 -9.84 -3.64 -1.40
C ALA A 93 -11.37 -3.54 -1.52
N TYR A 94 -12.00 -2.74 -0.67
CA TYR A 94 -13.44 -2.49 -0.71
C TYR A 94 -13.87 -1.78 -2.01
N TYR A 95 -13.13 -0.76 -2.43
CA TYR A 95 -13.46 -0.05 -3.67
C TYR A 95 -13.15 -0.85 -4.92
N ALA A 96 -12.08 -1.65 -4.91
CA ALA A 96 -11.79 -2.62 -5.97
C ALA A 96 -12.91 -3.67 -6.08
N TYR A 97 -13.39 -4.19 -4.94
CA TYR A 97 -14.53 -5.12 -4.89
C TYR A 97 -15.83 -4.50 -5.43
N LYS A 98 -16.07 -3.22 -5.14
CA LYS A 98 -17.22 -2.46 -5.65
C LYS A 98 -17.11 -2.06 -7.13
N GLY A 99 -15.93 -2.20 -7.73
CA GLY A 99 -15.68 -1.81 -9.13
C GLY A 99 -15.65 -0.29 -9.36
N TYR A 100 -15.24 0.50 -8.36
CA TYR A 100 -15.05 1.93 -8.56
C TYR A 100 -13.88 2.20 -9.51
N GLU A 101 -14.05 3.13 -10.45
CA GLU A 101 -12.99 3.53 -11.38
C GLU A 101 -11.75 4.02 -10.63
N GLY A 102 -10.58 3.51 -11.04
CA GLY A 102 -9.29 3.86 -10.45
C GLY A 102 -8.84 2.98 -9.27
N TYR A 103 -9.67 2.02 -8.84
CA TYR A 103 -9.28 1.03 -7.83
C TYR A 103 -9.16 -0.35 -8.46
N ASP A 104 -8.01 -0.97 -8.27
CA ASP A 104 -7.73 -2.31 -8.75
C ASP A 104 -7.03 -3.11 -7.65
N PHE A 105 -7.19 -4.43 -7.66
CA PHE A 105 -6.52 -5.31 -6.70
C PHE A 105 -4.99 -5.26 -6.88
N ASP A 106 -4.51 -4.90 -8.07
CA ASP A 106 -3.10 -4.69 -8.41
C ASP A 106 -2.42 -3.61 -7.57
N GLN A 107 -3.20 -2.72 -6.96
CA GLN A 107 -2.69 -1.67 -6.07
C GLN A 107 -2.34 -2.20 -4.68
N ILE A 108 -2.74 -3.43 -4.36
CA ILE A 108 -2.43 -4.10 -3.11
C ILE A 108 -1.16 -4.94 -3.34
N PRO A 109 -0.09 -4.74 -2.55
CA PRO A 109 1.13 -5.54 -2.68
C PRO A 109 0.83 -7.02 -2.48
N ASP A 110 1.42 -7.87 -3.33
CA ASP A 110 1.43 -9.32 -3.14
C ASP A 110 2.30 -9.68 -1.94
N LEU A 111 1.74 -10.46 -1.02
CA LEU A 111 2.38 -11.01 0.19
C LEU A 111 2.51 -12.53 0.09
#